data_AF-A0A0K8VRT4-F1
#
_entry.id   AF-A0A0K8VRT4-F1
#
_cell.length_a   1.000
_cell.length_b   1.000
_cell.length_c   1.000
_cell.angle_alpha   90.00
_cell.angle_beta   90.00
_cell.angle_gamma   90.00
#
_symmetry.space_group_name_H-M   'P 1'
#
loop_
_entity.id
_entity.type
_entity.pdbx_description
1 polymer ?
#
loop_
_entity_poly.entity_id
_entity_poly.type
_entity_poly.pdbx_seq_one_letter_code
_entity_poly.pdbx_strand_id
1 'polypeptide(L)'
;MKYFGGVEGGATHSRLVICDESGKSLALTSGLGTNHWMVGIPEVARRIADMVKRAKEEACIAADVRLTSLGLSLSGCEQEATNEDLKKEMFKTFPGIAETYVVCSDTMGSVFTASPIGGMVVISGTGSNALLRNPDGSTYTCGGWGHFMGDEGSAFYIAHRAMKIVFDDMDNLRKSPYPVESLWKVIKQHFNVDTRFDLLPHCYANFDKPFFASLCKKIAHAADQDDELAKSIFKDSGACVARSIAALAPKVQVELVKTGDLSVVCVGSVWHSWHLLKDGFEHEMSKHDVPFNLKLVTITKSMAYGACYLAADAINYRLPRNYLDNFDVMYHYRTKQKTSNGHINGGQRVPST
;
A
#
# COMPACT_ATOMS: atom_id res chain seq x y z
N MET A 1 18.89 8.23 -28.50
CA MET A 1 17.83 7.45 -27.83
C MET A 1 17.86 7.82 -26.36
N LYS A 2 16.71 8.20 -25.80
CA LYS A 2 16.59 8.50 -24.36
C LYS A 2 16.23 7.24 -23.59
N TYR A 3 16.70 7.15 -22.34
CA TYR A 3 16.43 6.04 -21.44
C TYR A 3 15.93 6.55 -20.10
N PHE A 4 14.83 5.98 -19.62
CA PHE A 4 14.19 6.36 -18.37
C PHE A 4 14.25 5.18 -17.42
N GLY A 5 14.68 5.42 -16.19
CA GLY A 5 14.73 4.38 -15.17
C GLY A 5 13.74 4.65 -14.05
N GLY A 6 13.28 3.58 -13.42
CA GLY A 6 12.53 3.68 -12.17
C GLY A 6 12.92 2.58 -11.20
N VAL A 7 12.96 2.92 -9.91
CA VAL A 7 13.25 2.00 -8.81
C VAL A 7 12.08 2.00 -7.84
N GLU A 8 11.59 0.82 -7.53
CA GLU A 8 10.73 0.54 -6.38
C GLU A 8 11.60 -0.08 -5.29
N GLY A 9 11.60 0.50 -4.09
CA GLY A 9 12.51 0.07 -3.04
C GLY A 9 11.86 -0.09 -1.68
N GLY A 10 11.88 -1.30 -1.13
CA GLY A 10 11.40 -1.59 0.22
C GLY A 10 12.53 -1.89 1.22
N ALA A 11 12.15 -2.38 2.40
CA ALA A 11 13.10 -2.79 3.44
C ALA A 11 13.96 -4.00 3.04
N THR A 12 13.38 -4.98 2.34
CA THR A 12 14.04 -6.27 2.05
C THR A 12 14.45 -6.44 0.58
N HIS A 13 13.63 -5.96 -0.35
CA HIS A 13 13.83 -6.13 -1.79
C HIS A 13 13.52 -4.82 -2.54
N SER A 14 14.14 -4.69 -3.70
CA SER A 14 13.92 -3.60 -4.64
C SER A 14 13.82 -4.12 -6.07
N ARG A 15 13.15 -3.37 -6.94
CA ARG A 15 13.04 -3.65 -8.38
C ARG A 15 13.41 -2.42 -9.17
N LEU A 16 14.02 -2.61 -10.33
CA LEU A 16 14.38 -1.55 -11.25
C LEU A 16 13.93 -1.89 -12.66
N VAL A 17 13.32 -0.91 -13.35
CA VAL A 17 12.99 -0.99 -14.77
C VAL A 17 13.76 0.09 -15.54
N ILE A 18 14.21 -0.24 -16.76
CA ILE A 18 14.65 0.73 -17.75
C ILE A 18 13.69 0.69 -18.94
N CYS A 19 13.20 1.85 -19.36
CA CYS A 19 12.38 2.02 -20.56
C CYS A 19 13.09 2.90 -21.59
N ASP A 20 12.84 2.65 -22.87
CA ASP A 20 13.21 3.57 -23.94
C ASP A 20 12.22 4.73 -24.10
N GLU A 21 12.52 5.64 -25.03
CA GLU A 21 11.67 6.80 -25.37
C GLU A 21 10.28 6.45 -25.93
N SER A 22 10.05 5.20 -26.35
CA SER A 22 8.73 4.69 -26.74
C SER A 22 7.93 4.15 -25.56
N GLY A 23 8.51 4.11 -24.36
CA GLY A 23 7.92 3.53 -23.16
C GLY A 23 8.05 2.01 -23.07
N LYS A 24 8.77 1.38 -24.00
CA LYS A 24 9.01 -0.06 -23.98
C LYS A 24 10.04 -0.39 -22.89
N SER A 25 9.72 -1.36 -22.03
CA SER A 25 10.67 -1.89 -21.05
C SER A 25 11.77 -2.67 -21.77
N LEU A 26 13.02 -2.30 -21.50
CA LEU A 26 14.22 -2.93 -22.05
C LEU A 26 14.87 -3.91 -21.06
N ALA A 27 14.74 -3.65 -19.76
CA ALA A 27 15.23 -4.52 -18.70
C ALA A 27 14.38 -4.37 -17.43
N LEU A 28 14.27 -5.46 -16.67
CA LEU A 28 13.63 -5.50 -15.36
C LEU A 28 14.48 -6.35 -14.41
N THR A 29 15.12 -5.71 -13.43
CA THR A 29 16.01 -6.40 -12.50
C THR A 29 15.55 -6.27 -11.04
N SER A 30 15.98 -7.23 -10.21
CA SER A 30 15.76 -7.21 -8.77
C SER A 30 17.06 -6.86 -8.02
N GLY A 31 16.92 -6.32 -6.82
CA GLY A 31 18.02 -6.00 -5.94
C GLY A 31 17.66 -6.08 -4.46
N LEU A 32 18.66 -5.83 -3.63
CA LEU A 32 18.53 -5.76 -2.18
C LEU A 32 17.70 -4.54 -1.78
N GLY A 33 17.08 -4.59 -0.59
CA GLY A 33 16.29 -3.49 -0.05
C GLY A 33 17.05 -2.16 0.01
N THR A 34 16.33 -1.06 -0.14
CA THR A 34 16.88 0.30 -0.25
C THR A 34 16.24 1.27 0.74
N ASN A 35 15.81 0.77 1.91
CA ASN A 35 15.37 1.63 3.01
C ASN A 35 16.59 2.22 3.74
N HIS A 36 16.78 3.52 3.59
CA HIS A 36 17.96 4.23 4.11
C HIS A 36 18.02 4.24 5.66
N TRP A 37 16.89 4.10 6.37
CA TRP A 37 16.89 3.97 7.83
C TRP A 37 17.57 2.70 8.32
N MET A 38 17.65 1.66 7.49
CA MET A 38 18.25 0.37 7.85
C MET A 38 19.73 0.26 7.46
N VAL A 39 20.10 0.81 6.32
CA VAL A 39 21.45 0.58 5.73
C VAL A 39 22.24 1.86 5.46
N GLY A 40 21.63 3.03 5.63
CA GLY A 40 22.24 4.33 5.35
C GLY A 40 22.19 4.73 3.86
N ILE A 41 22.18 6.05 3.61
CA ILE A 41 22.13 6.64 2.26
C ILE A 41 23.26 6.14 1.34
N PRO A 42 24.53 6.06 1.76
CA PRO A 42 25.61 5.61 0.86
C PRO A 42 25.41 4.18 0.34
N GLU A 43 24.96 3.26 1.19
CA GLU A 43 24.70 1.89 0.80
C GLU A 43 23.47 1.78 -0.10
N VAL A 44 22.42 2.59 0.14
CA VAL A 44 21.28 2.71 -0.78
C VAL A 44 21.74 3.18 -2.16
N ALA A 45 22.55 4.23 -2.23
CA ALA A 45 23.08 4.75 -3.49
C ALA A 45 23.89 3.69 -4.26
N ARG A 46 24.76 2.94 -3.56
CA ARG A 46 25.53 1.84 -4.12
C ARG A 46 24.62 0.74 -4.69
N ARG A 47 23.60 0.30 -3.94
CA ARG A 47 22.63 -0.72 -4.39
C ARG A 47 21.86 -0.27 -5.63
N ILE A 48 21.47 1.00 -5.70
CA ILE A 48 20.79 1.56 -6.87
C ILE A 48 21.73 1.57 -8.09
N ALA A 49 22.97 2.04 -7.93
CA ALA A 49 23.96 2.06 -9.00
C ALA A 49 24.24 0.64 -9.55
N ASP A 50 24.37 -0.35 -8.67
CA ASP A 50 24.55 -1.76 -9.06
C ASP A 50 23.36 -2.32 -9.85
N MET A 51 22.12 -1.97 -9.44
CA MET A 51 20.92 -2.35 -10.20
C MET A 51 20.90 -1.69 -11.58
N VAL A 52 21.21 -0.40 -11.67
CA VAL A 52 21.23 0.31 -12.96
C VAL A 52 22.28 -0.29 -13.89
N LYS A 53 23.47 -0.61 -13.37
CA LYS A 53 24.54 -1.24 -14.16
C LYS A 53 24.10 -2.57 -14.74
N ARG A 54 23.56 -3.47 -13.91
CA ARG A 54 23.05 -4.78 -14.38
C ARG A 54 21.91 -4.63 -15.38
N ALA A 55 20.99 -3.69 -15.17
CA ALA A 55 19.90 -3.45 -16.10
C ALA A 55 20.36 -2.86 -17.43
N LYS A 56 21.41 -2.02 -17.44
CA LYS A 56 22.03 -1.54 -18.69
C LYS A 56 22.67 -2.69 -19.46
N GLU A 57 23.37 -3.59 -18.77
CA GLU A 57 23.96 -4.79 -19.38
C GLU A 57 22.87 -5.68 -20.03
N GLU A 58 21.77 -5.95 -19.32
CA GLU A 58 20.63 -6.72 -19.84
C GLU A 58 19.95 -6.03 -21.03
N ALA A 59 19.78 -4.71 -20.97
CA ALA A 59 19.20 -3.90 -22.03
C ALA A 59 20.15 -3.64 -23.22
N CYS A 60 21.40 -4.15 -23.18
CA CYS A 60 22.45 -3.85 -24.16
C CYS A 60 22.73 -2.34 -24.34
N ILE A 61 22.62 -1.56 -23.24
CA ILE A 61 22.94 -0.13 -23.19
C ILE A 61 24.41 0.03 -22.78
N ALA A 62 25.18 0.83 -23.52
CA ALA A 62 26.58 1.08 -23.20
C ALA A 62 26.74 1.71 -21.79
N ALA A 63 27.79 1.32 -21.07
CA ALA A 63 27.96 1.65 -19.65
C ALA A 63 28.09 3.16 -19.39
N ASP A 64 28.66 3.90 -20.33
CA ASP A 64 28.89 5.35 -20.31
C ASP A 64 27.64 6.18 -20.66
N VAL A 65 26.60 5.56 -21.24
CA VAL A 65 25.33 6.21 -21.54
C VAL A 65 24.55 6.43 -20.26
N ARG A 66 24.32 7.69 -19.87
CA ARG A 66 23.49 8.05 -18.70
C ARG A 66 22.00 7.81 -19.00
N LEU A 67 21.23 7.43 -17.98
CA LEU A 67 19.78 7.53 -18.07
C LEU A 67 19.38 9.01 -18.11
N THR A 68 18.42 9.38 -18.94
CA THR A 68 17.90 10.75 -19.03
C THR A 68 17.24 11.17 -17.72
N SER A 69 16.54 10.25 -17.05
CA SER A 69 16.05 10.45 -15.69
C SER A 69 15.90 9.12 -14.95
N LEU A 70 16.12 9.14 -13.64
CA LEU A 70 15.90 7.99 -12.75
C LEU A 70 14.96 8.37 -11.60
N GLY A 71 13.81 7.72 -11.54
CA GLY A 71 12.86 7.86 -10.44
C GLY A 71 13.12 6.83 -9.35
N LEU A 72 13.07 7.24 -8.10
CA LEU A 72 13.34 6.44 -6.91
C LEU A 72 12.12 6.51 -5.98
N SER A 73 11.25 5.52 -6.02
CA SER A 73 10.12 5.36 -5.10
C SER A 73 10.51 4.40 -3.98
N LEU A 74 10.99 4.94 -2.87
CA LEU A 74 11.65 4.18 -1.80
C LEU A 74 10.93 4.34 -0.46
N SER A 75 10.87 3.26 0.32
CA SER A 75 10.45 3.29 1.71
C SER A 75 11.41 4.13 2.55
N GLY A 76 10.88 5.06 3.35
CA GLY A 76 11.67 6.02 4.14
C GLY A 76 11.90 7.37 3.43
N CYS A 77 11.48 7.52 2.18
CA CYS A 77 11.64 8.75 1.40
C CYS A 77 10.42 9.69 1.49
N GLU A 78 9.85 9.84 2.69
CA GLU A 78 8.70 10.73 2.94
C GLU A 78 9.12 12.20 3.15
N GLN A 79 10.38 12.45 3.54
CA GLN A 79 10.89 13.79 3.83
C GLN A 79 11.78 14.32 2.70
N GLU A 80 11.51 15.54 2.24
CA GLU A 80 12.27 16.14 1.13
C GLU A 80 13.76 16.33 1.46
N ALA A 81 14.11 16.62 2.71
CA ALA A 81 15.51 16.76 3.13
C ALA A 81 16.31 15.46 2.88
N THR A 82 15.77 14.31 3.29
CA THR A 82 16.37 12.99 3.05
C THR A 82 16.45 12.68 1.55
N ASN A 83 15.40 13.04 0.80
CA ASN A 83 15.34 12.85 -0.65
C ASN A 83 16.48 13.61 -1.36
N GLU A 84 16.72 14.86 -0.94
CA GLU A 84 17.82 15.68 -1.45
C GLU A 84 19.20 15.11 -1.10
N ASP A 85 19.37 14.58 0.12
CA ASP A 85 20.64 13.98 0.52
C ASP A 85 20.96 12.70 -0.29
N LEU A 86 19.95 11.89 -0.61
CA LEU A 86 20.13 10.75 -1.52
C LEU A 86 20.48 11.20 -2.94
N LYS A 87 19.83 12.24 -3.48
CA LYS A 87 20.18 12.79 -4.81
C LYS A 87 21.63 13.27 -4.84
N LYS A 88 22.07 14.02 -3.82
CA LYS A 88 23.45 14.50 -3.71
C LYS A 88 24.45 13.36 -3.68
N GLU A 89 24.17 12.31 -2.90
CA GLU A 89 25.04 11.13 -2.83
C GLU A 89 25.13 10.42 -4.20
N MET A 90 24.01 10.25 -4.89
CA MET A 90 23.99 9.67 -6.25
C MET A 90 24.83 10.50 -7.24
N PHE A 91 24.68 11.82 -7.25
CA PHE A 91 25.47 12.69 -8.13
C PHE A 91 26.96 12.70 -7.79
N LYS A 92 27.30 12.67 -6.50
CA LYS A 92 28.68 12.72 -6.02
C LYS A 92 29.43 11.41 -6.30
N THR A 93 28.83 10.28 -5.92
CA THR A 93 29.51 8.98 -5.91
C THR A 93 29.32 8.22 -7.23
N PHE A 94 28.22 8.47 -7.94
CA PHE A 94 27.87 7.77 -9.18
C PHE A 94 27.40 8.73 -10.31
N PRO A 95 28.24 9.70 -10.73
CA PRO A 95 27.83 10.76 -11.69
C PRO A 95 27.39 10.24 -13.07
N GLY A 96 27.82 9.04 -13.47
CA GLY A 96 27.49 8.40 -14.76
C GLY A 96 26.16 7.63 -14.80
N ILE A 97 25.38 7.63 -13.72
CA ILE A 97 24.15 6.83 -13.64
C ILE A 97 23.00 7.50 -14.39
N ALA A 98 22.62 8.72 -14.00
CA ALA A 98 21.52 9.46 -14.61
C ALA A 98 21.82 10.97 -14.70
N GLU A 99 21.16 11.65 -15.64
CA GLU A 99 21.20 13.11 -15.78
C GLU A 99 20.40 13.80 -14.68
N THR A 100 19.26 13.23 -14.30
CA THR A 100 18.36 13.75 -13.26
C THR A 100 17.83 12.62 -12.36
N TYR A 101 17.49 12.97 -11.12
CA TYR A 101 16.87 12.04 -10.16
C TYR A 101 15.60 12.65 -9.58
N VAL A 102 14.57 11.82 -9.43
CA VAL A 102 13.36 12.14 -8.68
C VAL A 102 13.23 11.14 -7.55
N VAL A 103 13.02 11.60 -6.33
CA VAL A 103 12.91 10.71 -5.15
C VAL A 103 11.58 10.97 -4.49
N CYS A 104 10.86 9.91 -4.16
CA CYS A 104 9.59 9.95 -3.45
C CYS A 104 9.39 8.70 -2.61
N SER A 105 8.34 8.70 -1.79
CA SER A 105 7.94 7.50 -1.04
C SER A 105 7.43 6.40 -1.97
N ASP A 106 7.55 5.16 -1.51
CA ASP A 106 6.97 3.97 -2.14
C ASP A 106 5.45 4.09 -2.40
N THR A 107 4.71 4.73 -1.48
CA THR A 107 3.28 5.03 -1.61
C THR A 107 2.97 5.88 -2.83
N MET A 108 3.81 6.87 -3.15
CA MET A 108 3.62 7.72 -4.33
C MET A 108 3.88 6.95 -5.62
N GLY A 109 4.91 6.11 -5.66
CA GLY A 109 5.18 5.23 -6.80
C GLY A 109 4.00 4.30 -7.13
N SER A 110 3.30 3.81 -6.10
CA SER A 110 2.08 3.01 -6.26
C SER A 110 0.99 3.75 -7.03
N VAL A 111 0.71 5.00 -6.64
CA VAL A 111 -0.33 5.84 -7.26
C VAL A 111 0.03 6.14 -8.71
N PHE A 112 1.27 6.55 -8.97
CA PHE A 112 1.73 6.87 -10.33
C PHE A 112 1.83 5.65 -11.25
N THR A 113 1.84 4.43 -10.71
CA THR A 113 1.77 3.21 -11.53
C THR A 113 0.37 3.00 -12.10
N ALA A 114 -0.66 3.39 -11.35
CA ALA A 114 -2.06 3.14 -11.69
C ALA A 114 -2.77 4.32 -12.36
N SER A 115 -2.34 5.57 -12.13
CA SER A 115 -3.04 6.75 -12.65
C SER A 115 -2.11 7.94 -12.94
N PRO A 116 -2.33 8.67 -14.06
CA PRO A 116 -1.58 9.88 -14.40
C PRO A 116 -2.02 11.13 -13.62
N ILE A 117 -3.22 11.12 -13.03
CA ILE A 117 -3.81 12.31 -12.39
C ILE A 117 -3.85 12.20 -10.86
N GLY A 118 -3.19 11.18 -10.30
CA GLY A 118 -3.32 10.82 -8.90
C GLY A 118 -4.43 9.80 -8.64
N GLY A 119 -4.71 9.54 -7.38
CA GLY A 119 -5.60 8.48 -6.94
C GLY A 119 -5.40 8.16 -5.47
N MET A 120 -6.05 7.10 -4.99
CA MET A 120 -5.88 6.61 -3.64
C MET A 120 -5.11 5.30 -3.66
N VAL A 121 -4.17 5.12 -2.74
CA VAL A 121 -3.52 3.84 -2.45
C VAL A 121 -3.87 3.43 -1.03
N VAL A 122 -4.16 2.15 -0.82
CA VAL A 122 -4.29 1.55 0.50
C VAL A 122 -3.34 0.37 0.59
N ILE A 123 -2.35 0.53 1.45
CA ILE A 123 -1.38 -0.48 1.81
C ILE A 123 -1.92 -1.31 2.97
N SER A 124 -1.95 -2.63 2.80
CA SER A 124 -2.15 -3.60 3.87
C SER A 124 -1.20 -4.78 3.69
N GLY A 125 -0.06 -4.70 4.36
CA GLY A 125 0.99 -5.73 4.42
C GLY A 125 1.38 -5.97 5.87
N THR A 126 2.68 -5.99 6.19
CA THR A 126 3.15 -6.04 7.59
C THR A 126 2.60 -4.89 8.44
N GLY A 127 2.46 -3.69 7.85
CA GLY A 127 1.73 -2.55 8.40
C GLY A 127 0.64 -2.07 7.44
N SER A 128 0.01 -0.94 7.73
CA SER A 128 -1.01 -0.34 6.85
C SER A 128 -0.89 1.17 6.74
N ASN A 129 -1.32 1.69 5.59
CA ASN A 129 -1.34 3.12 5.29
C ASN A 129 -2.36 3.39 4.17
N ALA A 130 -3.08 4.50 4.23
CA ALA A 130 -3.84 5.01 3.10
C ALA A 130 -3.32 6.40 2.71
N LEU A 131 -3.14 6.62 1.41
CA LEU A 131 -2.72 7.89 0.85
C LEU A 131 -3.61 8.28 -0.33
N LEU A 132 -4.04 9.53 -0.35
CA LEU A 132 -4.72 10.17 -1.47
C LEU A 132 -3.77 11.20 -2.07
N ARG A 133 -3.60 11.16 -3.39
CA ARG A 133 -2.96 12.21 -4.19
C ARG A 133 -3.97 12.77 -5.16
N ASN A 134 -4.28 14.06 -5.05
CA ASN A 134 -5.14 14.75 -6.00
C ASN A 134 -4.35 15.27 -7.20
N PRO A 135 -5.01 15.63 -8.33
CA PRO A 135 -4.35 16.18 -9.50
C PRO A 135 -3.58 17.49 -9.24
N ASP A 136 -4.04 18.31 -8.31
CA ASP A 136 -3.48 19.64 -8.05
C ASP A 136 -2.12 19.66 -7.33
N GLY A 137 -1.71 18.56 -6.68
CA GLY A 137 -0.58 18.62 -5.76
C GLY A 137 -0.86 17.97 -4.41
N SER A 138 -2.09 18.17 -3.92
CA SER A 138 -2.43 17.91 -2.54
C SER A 138 -2.40 16.42 -2.23
N THR A 139 -1.79 16.12 -1.08
CA THR A 139 -1.63 14.76 -0.57
C THR A 139 -2.21 14.68 0.82
N TYR A 140 -2.97 13.62 1.09
CA TYR A 140 -3.59 13.34 2.38
C TYR A 140 -3.34 11.90 2.77
N THR A 141 -3.12 11.63 4.05
CA THR A 141 -2.86 10.29 4.56
C THR A 141 -3.79 9.93 5.71
N CYS A 142 -4.02 8.63 5.89
CA CYS A 142 -4.73 8.06 7.03
C CYS A 142 -4.01 6.78 7.47
N GLY A 143 -3.59 6.74 8.74
CA GLY A 143 -2.74 5.65 9.24
C GLY A 143 -1.26 5.85 8.85
N GLY A 144 -0.52 4.75 8.76
CA GLY A 144 0.92 4.79 8.48
C GLY A 144 1.81 5.09 9.71
N TRP A 145 1.25 5.10 10.92
CA TRP A 145 1.96 5.42 12.16
C TRP A 145 2.71 4.23 12.79
N GLY A 146 2.61 3.05 12.18
CA GLY A 146 3.22 1.82 12.66
C GLY A 146 2.49 1.20 13.86
N HIS A 147 2.91 -0.01 14.21
CA HIS A 147 2.26 -0.91 15.16
C HIS A 147 1.97 -0.36 16.57
N PHE A 148 2.74 0.62 17.05
CA PHE A 148 2.49 1.23 18.36
C PHE A 148 1.30 2.20 18.35
N MET A 149 1.04 2.86 17.22
CA MET A 149 0.10 3.98 17.11
C MET A 149 -0.96 3.79 16.02
N GLY A 150 -1.01 2.61 15.40
CA GLY A 150 -1.94 2.31 14.32
C GLY A 150 -1.69 0.94 13.69
N ASP A 151 -1.47 0.93 12.36
CA ASP A 151 -1.40 -0.29 11.53
C ASP A 151 -2.73 -1.07 11.46
N GLU A 152 -3.88 -0.44 11.75
CA GLU A 152 -5.18 -1.08 11.64
C GLU A 152 -5.43 -1.65 10.24
N GLY A 153 -5.92 -2.88 10.17
CA GLY A 153 -6.15 -3.58 8.91
C GLY A 153 -4.95 -4.31 8.34
N SER A 154 -3.76 -4.21 8.97
CA SER A 154 -2.52 -4.89 8.55
C SER A 154 -2.41 -6.34 9.05
N ALA A 155 -1.40 -7.06 8.56
CA ALA A 155 -1.03 -8.38 9.04
C ALA A 155 -0.59 -8.37 10.52
N PHE A 156 0.14 -7.33 10.95
CA PHE A 156 0.48 -7.17 12.37
C PHE A 156 -0.79 -6.98 13.22
N TYR A 157 -1.72 -6.13 12.77
CA TYR A 157 -2.99 -5.91 13.45
C TYR A 157 -3.80 -7.20 13.59
N ILE A 158 -3.93 -7.98 12.52
CA ILE A 158 -4.61 -9.28 12.54
C ILE A 158 -3.96 -10.24 13.56
N ALA A 159 -2.63 -10.38 13.52
CA ALA A 159 -1.89 -11.23 14.44
C ALA A 159 -2.06 -10.79 15.91
N HIS A 160 -1.87 -9.50 16.18
CA HIS A 160 -2.00 -8.93 17.52
C HIS A 160 -3.44 -9.07 18.05
N ARG A 161 -4.46 -8.84 17.21
CA ARG A 161 -5.87 -9.02 17.59
C ARG A 161 -6.19 -10.46 17.95
N ALA A 162 -5.71 -11.43 17.17
CA ALA A 162 -5.87 -12.85 17.48
C ALA A 162 -5.28 -13.20 18.85
N MET A 163 -4.01 -12.80 19.09
CA MET A 163 -3.34 -13.04 20.37
C MET A 163 -4.08 -12.36 21.53
N LYS A 164 -4.49 -11.10 21.37
CA LYS A 164 -5.18 -10.34 22.40
C LYS A 164 -6.53 -10.97 22.77
N ILE A 165 -7.31 -11.42 21.80
CA ILE A 165 -8.60 -12.10 22.06
C ILE A 165 -8.38 -13.41 22.82
N VAL A 166 -7.39 -14.23 22.42
CA VAL A 166 -7.06 -15.47 23.11
C VAL A 166 -6.64 -15.20 24.57
N PHE A 167 -5.78 -14.20 24.79
CA PHE A 167 -5.33 -13.84 26.14
C PHE A 167 -6.48 -13.37 27.02
N ASP A 168 -7.32 -12.48 26.51
CA ASP A 168 -8.46 -11.92 27.24
C ASP A 168 -9.49 -13.00 27.61
N ASP A 169 -9.73 -13.96 26.72
CA ASP A 169 -10.64 -15.07 26.98
C ASP A 169 -10.11 -15.98 28.09
N MET A 170 -8.83 -16.34 28.02
CA MET A 170 -8.14 -17.19 29.00
C MET A 170 -8.03 -16.52 30.38
N ASP A 171 -7.90 -15.19 30.44
CA ASP A 171 -7.93 -14.42 31.69
C ASP A 171 -9.34 -14.17 32.22
N ASN A 172 -10.39 -14.57 31.48
CA ASN A 172 -11.77 -14.21 31.78
C ASN A 172 -12.01 -12.67 31.85
N LEU A 173 -11.14 -11.88 31.20
CA LEU A 173 -11.23 -10.42 31.13
C LEU A 173 -12.29 -9.99 30.12
N ARG A 174 -12.29 -10.63 28.95
CA ARG A 174 -13.30 -10.45 27.92
C ARG A 174 -13.45 -11.75 27.15
N LYS A 175 -14.64 -12.34 27.23
CA LYS A 175 -14.93 -13.58 26.53
C LYS A 175 -15.00 -13.39 25.02
N SER A 176 -14.38 -14.33 24.31
CA SER A 176 -14.46 -14.42 22.87
C SER A 176 -15.86 -14.88 22.47
N PRO A 177 -16.43 -14.32 21.38
CA PRO A 177 -17.71 -14.80 20.86
C PRO A 177 -17.63 -16.21 20.23
N TYR A 178 -16.41 -16.70 19.97
CA TYR A 178 -16.13 -18.00 19.34
C TYR A 178 -15.02 -18.76 20.11
N PRO A 179 -14.93 -20.09 19.97
CA PRO A 179 -13.85 -20.89 20.59
C PRO A 179 -12.45 -20.39 20.22
N VAL A 180 -11.53 -20.38 21.19
CA VAL A 180 -10.18 -19.81 21.04
C VAL A 180 -9.08 -20.87 20.85
N GLU A 181 -9.41 -22.15 21.04
CA GLU A 181 -8.46 -23.26 21.13
C GLU A 181 -7.69 -23.48 19.83
N SER A 182 -8.38 -23.35 18.68
CA SER A 182 -7.80 -23.47 17.35
C SER A 182 -6.74 -22.39 17.11
N LEU A 183 -7.10 -21.11 17.32
CA LEU A 183 -6.14 -20.02 17.19
C LEU A 183 -5.03 -20.07 18.24
N TRP A 184 -5.32 -20.52 19.46
CA TRP A 184 -4.28 -20.73 20.47
C TRP A 184 -3.25 -21.77 20.00
N LYS A 185 -3.70 -22.89 19.42
CA LYS A 185 -2.80 -23.90 18.83
C LYS A 185 -1.93 -23.31 17.72
N VAL A 186 -2.52 -22.48 16.85
CA VAL A 186 -1.79 -21.80 15.76
C VAL A 186 -0.73 -20.84 16.31
N ILE A 187 -1.07 -20.05 17.34
CA ILE A 187 -0.14 -19.13 18.02
C ILE A 187 1.01 -19.91 18.66
N LYS A 188 0.72 -20.98 19.41
CA LYS A 188 1.74 -21.84 20.04
C LYS A 188 2.73 -22.39 19.04
N GLN A 189 2.23 -22.95 17.94
CA GLN A 189 3.07 -23.48 16.86
C GLN A 189 3.87 -22.39 16.12
N HIS A 190 3.37 -21.15 16.11
CA HIS A 190 4.06 -20.05 15.46
C HIS A 190 5.27 -19.56 16.26
N PHE A 191 5.07 -19.31 17.54
CA PHE A 191 6.12 -18.79 18.41
C PHE A 191 6.97 -19.90 19.04
N ASN A 192 6.60 -21.17 18.83
CA ASN A 192 7.21 -22.34 19.48
C ASN A 192 7.15 -22.24 21.02
N VAL A 193 5.93 -22.09 21.52
CA VAL A 193 5.61 -21.83 22.93
C VAL A 193 4.50 -22.76 23.43
N ASP A 194 4.49 -23.04 24.74
CA ASP A 194 3.48 -23.89 25.37
C ASP A 194 2.46 -23.09 26.20
N THR A 195 2.91 -21.99 26.80
CA THR A 195 2.12 -21.15 27.71
C THR A 195 2.07 -19.69 27.23
N ARG A 196 1.17 -18.90 27.83
CA ARG A 196 1.10 -17.45 27.59
C ARG A 196 2.34 -16.70 28.09
N PHE A 197 3.03 -17.21 29.10
CA PHE A 197 4.25 -16.59 29.65
C PHE A 197 5.43 -16.70 28.69
N ASP A 198 5.49 -17.80 27.94
CA ASP A 198 6.53 -18.04 26.94
C ASP A 198 6.46 -17.05 25.75
N LEU A 199 5.34 -16.34 25.58
CA LEU A 199 5.20 -15.27 24.59
C LEU A 199 5.83 -13.94 25.01
N LEU A 200 6.05 -13.71 26.31
CA LEU A 200 6.58 -12.43 26.80
C LEU A 200 7.95 -12.07 26.18
N PRO A 201 8.93 -12.98 26.07
CA PRO A 201 10.18 -12.68 25.38
C PRO A 201 9.98 -12.19 23.94
N HIS A 202 9.02 -12.76 23.20
CA HIS A 202 8.70 -12.30 21.84
C HIS A 202 8.05 -10.91 21.84
N CYS A 203 7.24 -10.57 22.83
CA CYS A 203 6.60 -9.25 22.91
C CYS A 203 7.55 -8.13 23.38
N TYR A 204 8.66 -8.48 24.03
CA TYR A 204 9.60 -7.52 24.62
C TYR A 204 11.02 -7.71 24.08
N ALA A 205 11.82 -8.56 24.73
CA ALA A 205 13.27 -8.64 24.51
C ALA A 205 13.66 -9.02 23.07
N ASN A 206 12.86 -9.85 22.42
CA ASN A 206 13.13 -10.43 21.10
C ASN A 206 12.07 -10.02 20.07
N PHE A 207 11.51 -8.82 20.21
CA PHE A 207 10.43 -8.38 19.33
C PHE A 207 10.90 -8.25 17.87
N ASP A 208 10.23 -9.01 17.00
CA ASP A 208 10.42 -9.00 15.55
C ASP A 208 9.06 -8.79 14.87
N LYS A 209 8.79 -7.55 14.42
CA LYS A 209 7.52 -7.18 13.81
C LYS A 209 7.19 -8.03 12.56
N PRO A 210 8.10 -8.21 11.58
CA PRO A 210 7.86 -9.14 10.47
C PRO A 210 7.48 -10.56 10.90
N PHE A 211 8.17 -11.13 11.89
CA PHE A 211 7.86 -12.46 12.40
C PHE A 211 6.45 -12.48 13.01
N PHE A 212 6.12 -11.53 13.88
CA PHE A 212 4.76 -11.38 14.44
C PHE A 212 3.69 -11.29 13.36
N ALA A 213 3.88 -10.40 12.37
CA ALA A 213 2.92 -10.21 11.29
C ALA A 213 2.76 -11.47 10.42
N SER A 214 3.79 -12.33 10.33
CA SER A 214 3.72 -13.56 9.55
C SER A 214 2.75 -14.60 10.12
N LEU A 215 2.33 -14.46 11.40
CA LEU A 215 1.22 -15.22 11.98
C LEU A 215 -0.09 -15.01 11.20
N CYS A 216 -0.30 -13.83 10.61
CA CYS A 216 -1.48 -13.52 9.79
C CYS A 216 -1.74 -14.56 8.70
N LYS A 217 -0.69 -15.11 8.06
CA LYS A 217 -0.83 -16.13 7.03
C LYS A 217 -1.43 -17.43 7.59
N LYS A 218 -1.06 -17.80 8.82
CA LYS A 218 -1.60 -18.99 9.50
C LYS A 218 -3.04 -18.76 9.96
N ILE A 219 -3.38 -17.54 10.39
CA ILE A 219 -4.75 -17.15 10.74
C ILE A 219 -5.65 -17.12 9.49
N ALA A 220 -5.14 -16.62 8.35
CA ALA A 220 -5.85 -16.68 7.07
C ALA A 220 -6.20 -18.13 6.70
N HIS A 221 -5.22 -19.04 6.82
CA HIS A 221 -5.46 -20.46 6.57
C HIS A 221 -6.50 -21.05 7.52
N ALA A 222 -6.50 -20.68 8.81
CA ALA A 222 -7.54 -21.11 9.73
C ALA A 222 -8.94 -20.59 9.33
N ALA A 223 -9.05 -19.34 8.89
CA ALA A 223 -10.30 -18.77 8.38
C ALA A 223 -10.80 -19.50 7.11
N ASP A 224 -9.88 -19.90 6.23
CA ASP A 224 -10.17 -20.73 5.04
C ASP A 224 -10.58 -22.17 5.41
N GLN A 225 -10.36 -22.60 6.65
CA GLN A 225 -10.82 -23.88 7.22
C GLN A 225 -12.03 -23.68 8.16
N ASP A 226 -12.81 -22.63 7.92
CA ASP A 226 -14.05 -22.32 8.63
C ASP A 226 -13.90 -21.98 10.13
N ASP A 227 -12.72 -21.51 10.57
CA ASP A 227 -12.55 -20.94 11.91
C ASP A 227 -13.27 -19.58 12.03
N GLU A 228 -14.38 -19.54 12.77
CA GLU A 228 -15.23 -18.35 12.92
C GLU A 228 -14.52 -17.19 13.64
N LEU A 229 -13.62 -17.49 14.58
CA LEU A 229 -12.83 -16.45 15.24
C LEU A 229 -11.89 -15.78 14.24
N ALA A 230 -11.17 -16.59 13.45
CA ALA A 230 -10.30 -16.10 12.39
C ALA A 230 -11.05 -15.25 11.36
N LYS A 231 -12.20 -15.73 10.85
CA LYS A 231 -13.07 -14.97 9.94
C LYS A 231 -13.49 -13.62 10.54
N SER A 232 -13.88 -13.61 11.81
CA SER A 232 -14.28 -12.38 12.50
C SER A 232 -13.15 -11.34 12.58
N ILE A 233 -11.90 -11.78 12.78
CA ILE A 233 -10.73 -10.89 12.82
C ILE A 233 -10.44 -10.30 11.43
N PHE A 234 -10.59 -11.08 10.36
CA PHE A 234 -10.47 -10.56 8.99
C PHE A 234 -11.61 -9.61 8.63
N LYS A 235 -12.84 -9.88 9.10
CA LYS A 235 -13.97 -8.95 8.97
C LYS A 235 -13.67 -7.61 9.65
N ASP A 236 -13.15 -7.63 10.88
CA ASP A 236 -12.71 -6.41 11.58
C ASP A 236 -11.61 -5.68 10.78
N SER A 237 -10.65 -6.42 10.22
CA SER A 237 -9.59 -5.88 9.37
C SER A 237 -10.11 -5.20 8.10
N GLY A 238 -11.08 -5.82 7.41
CA GLY A 238 -11.76 -5.24 6.26
C GLY A 238 -12.49 -3.93 6.59
N ALA A 239 -13.11 -3.87 7.78
CA ALA A 239 -13.72 -2.64 8.28
C ALA A 239 -12.68 -1.54 8.57
N CYS A 240 -11.51 -1.88 9.10
CA CYS A 240 -10.41 -0.91 9.28
C CYS A 240 -9.99 -0.28 7.95
N VAL A 241 -9.78 -1.10 6.92
CA VAL A 241 -9.42 -0.65 5.56
C VAL A 241 -10.50 0.27 4.98
N ALA A 242 -11.78 -0.08 5.13
CA ALA A 242 -12.91 0.77 4.70
C ALA A 242 -12.91 2.13 5.41
N ARG A 243 -12.67 2.17 6.73
CA ARG A 243 -12.57 3.43 7.49
C ARG A 243 -11.45 4.32 6.97
N SER A 244 -10.30 3.76 6.62
CA SER A 244 -9.18 4.55 6.06
C SER A 244 -9.54 5.20 4.72
N ILE A 245 -10.27 4.48 3.84
CA ILE A 245 -10.78 5.06 2.59
C ILE A 245 -11.81 6.15 2.87
N ALA A 246 -12.78 5.86 3.74
CA ALA A 246 -13.83 6.81 4.09
C ALA A 246 -13.27 8.09 4.73
N ALA A 247 -12.22 8.00 5.54
CA ALA A 247 -11.54 9.14 6.14
C ALA A 247 -10.92 10.09 5.10
N LEU A 248 -10.47 9.57 3.97
CA LEU A 248 -9.87 10.34 2.89
C LEU A 248 -10.89 10.80 1.83
N ALA A 249 -12.07 10.17 1.75
CA ALA A 249 -13.09 10.47 0.75
C ALA A 249 -13.49 11.96 0.66
N PRO A 250 -13.66 12.72 1.78
CA PRO A 250 -13.99 14.15 1.71
C PRO A 250 -12.91 15.04 1.08
N LYS A 251 -11.69 14.53 0.88
CA LYS A 251 -10.56 15.26 0.29
C LYS A 251 -10.36 14.98 -1.20
N VAL A 252 -11.15 14.07 -1.77
CA VAL A 252 -11.05 13.64 -3.17
C VAL A 252 -11.54 14.76 -4.10
N GLN A 253 -10.70 15.15 -5.06
CA GLN A 253 -11.08 16.10 -6.10
C GLN A 253 -11.95 15.46 -7.18
N VAL A 254 -12.86 16.26 -7.75
CA VAL A 254 -13.87 15.81 -8.71
C VAL A 254 -13.24 15.16 -9.94
N GLU A 255 -12.06 15.61 -10.36
CA GLU A 255 -11.26 15.05 -11.44
C GLU A 255 -10.98 13.56 -11.28
N LEU A 256 -10.73 13.08 -10.06
CA LEU A 256 -10.45 11.67 -9.78
C LEU A 256 -11.67 10.77 -9.92
N VAL A 257 -12.87 11.34 -9.93
CA VAL A 257 -14.15 10.62 -9.90
C VAL A 257 -15.08 11.04 -11.04
N LYS A 258 -14.55 11.69 -12.09
CA LYS A 258 -15.32 12.13 -13.27
C LYS A 258 -16.08 10.97 -13.96
N THR A 259 -15.56 9.75 -13.88
CA THR A 259 -16.20 8.55 -14.44
C THR A 259 -17.22 7.90 -13.49
N GLY A 260 -17.43 8.47 -12.30
CA GLY A 260 -18.27 7.92 -11.23
C GLY A 260 -17.55 6.99 -10.24
N ASP A 261 -16.30 6.60 -10.55
CA ASP A 261 -15.52 5.63 -9.79
C ASP A 261 -14.19 6.26 -9.34
N LEU A 262 -13.85 6.13 -8.06
CA LEU A 262 -12.49 6.36 -7.57
C LEU A 262 -11.69 5.06 -7.69
N SER A 263 -10.56 5.10 -8.40
CA SER A 263 -9.62 3.97 -8.41
C SER A 263 -8.81 3.96 -7.11
N VAL A 264 -8.86 2.84 -6.38
CA VAL A 264 -8.11 2.62 -5.14
C VAL A 264 -7.11 1.50 -5.38
N VAL A 265 -5.82 1.81 -5.32
CA VAL A 265 -4.73 0.85 -5.50
C VAL A 265 -4.51 0.08 -4.21
N CYS A 266 -4.76 -1.23 -4.25
CA CYS A 266 -4.60 -2.18 -3.16
C CYS A 266 -3.19 -2.77 -3.21
N VAL A 267 -2.35 -2.42 -2.24
CA VAL A 267 -0.95 -2.89 -2.15
C VAL A 267 -0.73 -3.66 -0.87
N GLY A 268 0.01 -4.77 -0.93
CA GLY A 268 0.40 -5.56 0.25
C GLY A 268 -0.29 -6.92 0.36
N SER A 269 0.33 -7.83 1.11
CA SER A 269 0.00 -9.26 1.11
C SER A 269 -1.35 -9.60 1.73
N VAL A 270 -1.94 -8.72 2.56
CA VAL A 270 -3.24 -8.99 3.20
C VAL A 270 -4.37 -8.96 2.16
N TRP A 271 -4.19 -8.24 1.06
CA TRP A 271 -5.16 -8.20 -0.05
C TRP A 271 -5.33 -9.54 -0.76
N HIS A 272 -4.37 -10.48 -0.64
CA HIS A 272 -4.56 -11.85 -1.12
C HIS A 272 -5.70 -12.59 -0.40
N SER A 273 -6.12 -12.08 0.76
CA SER A 273 -7.26 -12.56 1.54
C SER A 273 -8.49 -11.66 1.38
N TRP A 274 -8.65 -10.98 0.23
CA TRP A 274 -9.79 -10.11 -0.04
C TRP A 274 -11.14 -10.78 0.25
N HIS A 275 -11.30 -12.07 -0.07
CA HIS A 275 -12.52 -12.83 0.22
C HIS A 275 -12.88 -12.85 1.72
N LEU A 276 -11.90 -12.78 2.61
CA LEU A 276 -12.11 -12.70 4.07
C LEU A 276 -12.35 -11.26 4.55
N LEU A 277 -11.82 -10.26 3.85
CA LEU A 277 -11.98 -8.83 4.18
C LEU A 277 -13.32 -8.26 3.70
N LYS A 278 -13.83 -8.78 2.59
CA LYS A 278 -14.92 -8.20 1.79
C LYS A 278 -16.14 -7.84 2.63
N ASP A 279 -16.66 -8.77 3.44
CA ASP A 279 -17.88 -8.54 4.20
C ASP A 279 -17.73 -7.40 5.22
N GLY A 280 -16.57 -7.32 5.86
CA GLY A 280 -16.25 -6.25 6.80
C GLY A 280 -16.09 -4.91 6.11
N PHE A 281 -15.42 -4.93 4.96
CA PHE A 281 -15.25 -3.76 4.11
C PHE A 281 -16.58 -3.20 3.64
N GLU A 282 -17.43 -4.02 3.01
CA GLU A 282 -18.73 -3.59 2.48
C GLU A 282 -19.66 -3.09 3.59
N HIS A 283 -19.73 -3.83 4.69
CA HIS A 283 -20.56 -3.45 5.83
C HIS A 283 -20.13 -2.09 6.39
N GLU A 284 -18.83 -1.86 6.54
CA GLU A 284 -18.34 -0.58 7.06
C GLU A 284 -18.52 0.55 6.05
N MET A 285 -18.19 0.34 4.77
CA MET A 285 -18.42 1.34 3.72
C MET A 285 -19.89 1.75 3.61
N SER A 286 -20.83 0.86 3.90
CA SER A 286 -22.27 1.18 3.87
C SER A 286 -22.71 2.20 4.93
N LYS A 287 -21.89 2.42 5.96
CA LYS A 287 -22.14 3.41 7.03
C LYS A 287 -21.63 4.81 6.68
N HIS A 288 -20.79 4.93 5.65
CA HIS A 288 -20.15 6.18 5.24
C HIS A 288 -20.83 6.77 4.01
N ASP A 289 -20.95 8.09 3.96
CA ASP A 289 -21.55 8.81 2.83
C ASP A 289 -20.47 9.14 1.79
N VAL A 290 -20.18 8.17 0.92
CA VAL A 290 -19.19 8.33 -0.15
C VAL A 290 -19.92 8.56 -1.49
N PRO A 291 -19.74 9.72 -2.15
CA PRO A 291 -20.59 10.12 -3.29
C PRO A 291 -20.17 9.49 -4.63
N PHE A 292 -19.24 8.54 -4.62
CA PHE A 292 -18.70 7.86 -5.80
C PHE A 292 -18.48 6.38 -5.52
N ASN A 293 -18.47 5.55 -6.56
CA ASN A 293 -18.12 4.14 -6.42
C ASN A 293 -16.63 3.97 -6.16
N LEU A 294 -16.23 2.81 -5.67
CA LEU A 294 -14.81 2.44 -5.56
C LEU A 294 -14.49 1.32 -6.55
N LYS A 295 -13.42 1.51 -7.30
CA LYS A 295 -12.80 0.47 -8.12
C LYS A 295 -11.49 0.07 -7.45
N LEU A 296 -11.52 -1.05 -6.74
CA LEU A 296 -10.34 -1.60 -6.07
C LEU A 296 -9.48 -2.32 -7.11
N VAL A 297 -8.23 -1.88 -7.25
CA VAL A 297 -7.30 -2.39 -8.27
C VAL A 297 -6.02 -2.90 -7.64
N THR A 298 -5.46 -3.98 -8.17
CA THR A 298 -4.17 -4.51 -7.75
C THR A 298 -3.16 -4.29 -8.88
N ILE A 299 -1.99 -3.74 -8.55
CA ILE A 299 -0.91 -3.53 -9.51
C ILE A 299 -0.36 -4.88 -10.02
N THR A 300 -0.29 -5.03 -11.34
CA THR A 300 0.24 -6.22 -12.03
C THR A 300 1.67 -6.02 -12.48
N LYS A 301 2.09 -4.76 -12.63
CA LYS A 301 3.48 -4.38 -12.89
C LYS A 301 4.15 -3.85 -11.63
N SER A 302 5.48 -3.94 -11.60
CA SER A 302 6.28 -3.35 -10.53
C SER A 302 6.01 -1.85 -10.43
N MET A 303 6.02 -1.32 -9.21
CA MET A 303 5.89 0.12 -8.95
C MET A 303 7.10 0.90 -9.49
N ALA A 304 8.17 0.21 -9.87
CA ALA A 304 9.29 0.77 -10.60
C ALA A 304 8.84 1.44 -11.90
N TYR A 305 7.75 0.97 -12.53
CA TYR A 305 7.15 1.66 -13.68
C TYR A 305 6.59 3.03 -13.29
N GLY A 306 5.86 3.14 -12.18
CA GLY A 306 5.40 4.43 -11.66
C GLY A 306 6.54 5.38 -11.30
N ALA A 307 7.65 4.86 -10.75
CA ALA A 307 8.85 5.64 -10.52
C ALA A 307 9.47 6.15 -11.83
N CYS A 308 9.54 5.30 -12.86
CA CYS A 308 10.04 5.66 -14.20
C CYS A 308 9.18 6.75 -14.84
N TYR A 309 7.86 6.64 -14.72
CA TYR A 309 6.90 7.64 -15.18
C TYR A 309 7.09 8.98 -14.50
N LEU A 310 7.25 8.97 -13.17
CA LEU A 310 7.52 10.17 -12.39
C LEU A 310 8.82 10.84 -12.82
N ALA A 311 9.86 10.06 -13.13
CA ALA A 311 11.14 10.56 -13.63
C ALA A 311 10.98 11.31 -14.97
N ALA A 312 10.21 10.73 -15.90
CA ALA A 312 9.92 11.35 -17.18
C ALA A 312 9.09 12.63 -17.03
N ASP A 313 8.04 12.59 -16.19
CA ASP A 313 7.16 13.74 -15.96
C ASP A 313 7.90 14.92 -15.31
N ALA A 314 8.85 14.67 -14.41
CA ALA A 314 9.65 15.71 -13.75
C ALA A 314 10.52 16.53 -14.70
N ILE A 315 10.89 15.96 -15.86
CA ILE A 315 11.62 16.68 -16.92
C ILE A 315 10.69 17.12 -18.07
N ASN A 316 9.38 17.12 -17.84
CA ASN A 316 8.34 17.45 -18.82
C ASN A 316 8.39 16.56 -20.08
N TYR A 317 8.83 15.31 -19.94
CA TYR A 317 8.84 14.35 -21.03
C TYR A 317 7.62 13.43 -20.96
N ARG A 318 6.77 13.48 -21.99
CA ARG A 318 5.62 12.57 -22.13
C ARG A 318 6.10 11.20 -22.60
N LEU A 319 6.50 10.35 -21.66
CA LEU A 319 6.78 8.95 -21.94
C LEU A 319 5.46 8.22 -22.31
N PRO A 320 5.37 7.56 -23.48
CA PRO A 320 4.20 6.75 -23.81
C PRO A 320 4.03 5.64 -22.76
N ARG A 321 2.80 5.45 -22.29
CA ARG A 321 2.48 4.48 -21.22
C ARG A 321 1.03 4.01 -21.35
N ASN A 322 0.80 2.73 -21.08
CA ASN A 322 -0.55 2.14 -21.02
C ASN A 322 -0.87 1.78 -19.56
N TYR A 323 -1.60 2.67 -18.88
CA TYR A 323 -2.00 2.47 -17.49
C TYR A 323 -2.92 1.26 -17.30
N LEU A 324 -3.72 0.90 -18.30
CA LEU A 324 -4.63 -0.25 -18.20
C LEU A 324 -3.88 -1.58 -18.11
N ASP A 325 -2.65 -1.64 -18.59
CA ASP A 325 -1.81 -2.84 -18.48
C ASP A 325 -1.09 -2.93 -17.12
N ASN A 326 -1.24 -1.94 -16.24
CA ASN A 326 -0.47 -1.84 -15.01
C ASN A 326 -1.23 -2.36 -13.79
N PHE A 327 -2.53 -2.61 -13.90
CA PHE A 327 -3.36 -3.09 -12.81
C PHE A 327 -4.50 -3.99 -13.30
N ASP A 328 -4.93 -4.90 -12.44
CA ASP A 328 -6.17 -5.65 -12.59
C ASP A 328 -7.24 -5.08 -11.65
N VAL A 329 -8.49 -5.16 -12.07
CA VAL A 329 -9.60 -4.79 -11.20
C VAL A 329 -9.97 -5.98 -10.32
N MET A 330 -9.74 -5.83 -9.01
CA MET A 330 -10.05 -6.86 -8.02
C MET A 330 -11.53 -6.81 -7.61
N TYR A 331 -12.11 -5.61 -7.47
CA TYR A 331 -13.48 -5.45 -6.99
C TYR A 331 -14.08 -4.08 -7.33
N HIS A 332 -15.39 -4.04 -7.58
CA HIS A 332 -16.16 -2.81 -7.72
C HIS A 332 -17.16 -2.69 -6.56
N TYR A 333 -16.96 -1.71 -5.69
CA TYR A 333 -17.94 -1.34 -4.67
C TYR A 333 -18.86 -0.24 -5.23
N ARG A 334 -20.16 -0.53 -5.32
CA ARG A 334 -21.16 0.46 -5.75
C ARG A 334 -21.79 1.12 -4.53
N THR A 335 -21.68 2.44 -4.44
CA THR A 335 -22.32 3.18 -3.36
C THR A 335 -23.83 3.19 -3.58
N LYS A 336 -24.59 2.92 -2.52
CA LYS A 336 -26.05 3.04 -2.57
C LYS A 336 -26.37 4.53 -2.62
N GLN A 337 -26.78 5.04 -3.78
CA GLN A 337 -27.32 6.40 -3.86
C GLN A 337 -28.51 6.49 -2.90
N LYS A 338 -28.44 7.38 -1.91
CA LYS A 338 -29.63 7.77 -1.16
C LYS A 338 -30.58 8.42 -2.16
N THR A 339 -31.61 7.68 -2.57
CA THR A 339 -32.74 8.28 -3.29
C THR A 339 -33.32 9.35 -2.38
N SER A 340 -33.12 10.62 -2.76
CA SER A 340 -33.79 11.76 -2.16
C SER A 340 -35.28 11.69 -2.51
N ASN A 341 -36.04 10.87 -1.80
CA ASN A 341 -37.49 10.98 -1.80
C ASN A 341 -37.87 12.25 -1.02
N GLY A 342 -37.78 13.40 -1.70
CA GLY A 342 -38.39 14.63 -1.27
C GLY A 342 -39.91 14.45 -1.27
N HIS A 343 -40.48 14.19 -0.10
CA HIS A 343 -41.90 14.41 0.13
C HIS A 343 -42.20 15.91 0.08
N ILE A 344 -42.58 16.40 -1.09
CA ILE A 344 -43.34 17.64 -1.22
C ILE A 344 -44.78 17.32 -0.78
N ASN A 345 -45.07 17.47 0.51
CA ASN A 345 -46.45 17.54 0.98
C ASN A 345 -46.97 18.96 0.70
N GLY A 346 -47.43 19.17 -0.54
CA GLY A 346 -48.31 20.27 -0.88
C GLY A 346 -49.69 20.02 -0.29
N GLY A 347 -49.95 20.60 0.89
CA GLY A 347 -51.26 20.62 1.52
C GLY A 347 -51.67 22.06 1.81
N GLN A 348 -52.23 22.73 0.81
CA GLN A 348 -53.00 23.97 1.02
C GLN A 348 -54.15 23.67 1.99
N ARG A 349 -54.18 24.34 3.14
CA ARG A 349 -55.40 24.51 3.93
C ARG A 349 -55.94 25.91 3.69
N VAL A 350 -57.06 25.95 2.97
CA VAL A 350 -57.98 27.09 2.91
C VAL A 350 -58.63 27.25 4.29
N PRO A 351 -58.74 28.47 4.85
CA PRO A 351 -59.50 28.69 6.07
C PRO A 351 -60.97 28.89 5.73
N SER A 352 -61.85 28.11 6.38
CA SER A 352 -63.29 28.36 6.42
C SER A 352 -63.69 28.82 7.81
N THR A 353 -64.24 30.05 7.86
CA THR A 353 -65.06 30.72 8.89
C THR A 353 -64.52 30.88 10.29
#